data_AF-A0A259LKW0-F1
#
_entry.id   AF-A0A259LKW0-F1
#
_cell.length_a   1.000
_cell.length_b   1.000
_cell.length_c   1.000
_cell.angle_alpha   90.00
_cell.angle_beta   90.00
_cell.angle_gamma   90.00
#
_symmetry.space_group_name_H-M   'P 1'
#
loop_
_entity.id
_entity.type
_entity.pdbx_description
1 polymer ?
#
loop_
_entity_poly.entity_id
_entity_poly.type
_entity_poly.pdbx_seq_one_letter_code
_entity_poly.pdbx_strand_id
1 'polypeptide(L)'
;MRTQGACVTLRDLVRSTLRLRPDRILVGEVRGGEALDLLKAWNTGHPGGITTLHANSASGALRRLEQLTAEATREPPRELIGEAIDAVVFMSRTGGARRVDEALRVTGFDGRHYVTQPLSASKPTLVRHGEMT
;
A
#
# COMPACT_ATOMS: atom_id res chain seq x y z
N MET A 1 -34.51 8.69 14.42
CA MET A 1 -33.57 9.82 14.31
C MET A 1 -32.26 9.27 13.75
N ARG A 2 -32.04 9.40 12.43
CA ARG A 2 -30.81 8.94 11.77
C ARG A 2 -29.77 10.04 11.96
N THR A 3 -28.66 9.75 12.63
CA THR A 3 -27.48 10.60 12.61
C THR A 3 -26.86 10.53 11.22
N GLN A 4 -27.39 11.30 10.26
CA GLN A 4 -26.57 11.74 9.14
C GLN A 4 -25.65 12.85 9.68
N GLY A 5 -24.64 12.45 10.45
CA GLY A 5 -23.44 13.26 10.55
C GLY A 5 -22.85 13.38 9.15
N ALA A 6 -22.18 14.50 8.85
CA ALA A 6 -21.52 14.69 7.57
C ALA A 6 -20.76 13.41 7.18
N CYS A 7 -20.99 12.89 5.98
CA CYS A 7 -20.34 11.66 5.52
C CYS A 7 -18.84 11.94 5.40
N VAL A 8 -18.06 11.51 6.39
CA VAL A 8 -16.60 11.63 6.38
C VAL A 8 -16.04 10.44 5.61
N THR A 9 -15.39 10.73 4.50
CA THR A 9 -14.72 9.71 3.67
C THR A 9 -13.28 9.48 4.13
N LEU A 10 -12.69 8.36 3.74
CA LEU A 10 -11.26 8.10 4.00
C LEU A 10 -10.36 9.16 3.37
N ARG A 11 -10.78 9.72 2.22
CA ARG A 11 -10.13 10.86 1.58
C ARG A 11 -10.10 12.09 2.48
N ASP A 12 -11.21 12.39 3.17
CA ASP A 12 -11.29 13.52 4.11
C ASP A 12 -10.37 13.31 5.31
N LEU A 13 -10.30 12.07 5.82
CA LEU A 13 -9.40 11.71 6.91
C LEU A 13 -7.92 11.88 6.51
N VAL A 14 -7.49 11.31 5.38
CA VAL A 14 -6.10 11.42 4.90
C VAL A 14 -5.68 12.88 4.72
N ARG A 15 -6.54 13.70 4.11
CA ARG A 15 -6.27 15.13 3.92
C ARG A 15 -6.20 15.91 5.24
N SER A 16 -7.06 15.56 6.20
CA SER A 16 -7.06 16.18 7.52
C SER A 16 -5.80 15.83 8.30
N THR A 17 -5.33 14.58 8.19
CA THR A 17 -4.11 14.09 8.82
C THR A 17 -2.85 14.89 8.43
N LEU A 18 -2.77 15.41 7.20
CA LEU A 18 -1.66 16.26 6.77
C LEU A 18 -1.48 17.55 7.59
N ARG A 19 -2.53 18.01 8.28
CA ARG A 19 -2.46 19.19 9.17
C ARG A 19 -1.91 18.87 10.55
N LEU A 20 -1.77 17.58 10.88
CA LEU A 20 -1.35 17.10 12.20
C LEU A 20 0.16 16.83 12.29
N ARG A 21 0.92 17.04 11.21
CA ARG A 21 2.36 16.72 11.11
C ARG A 21 2.69 15.28 11.53
N PRO A 22 2.02 14.26 10.97
CA PRO A 22 2.25 12.86 11.34
C PRO A 22 3.65 12.37 10.92
N ASP A 23 4.31 11.60 11.79
CA ASP A 23 5.53 10.89 11.39
C ASP A 23 5.25 9.69 10.47
N ARG A 24 4.07 9.07 10.62
CA ARG A 24 3.60 7.92 9.83
C ARG A 24 2.10 8.01 9.60
N ILE A 25 1.64 7.63 8.40
CA ILE A 25 0.20 7.56 8.08
C ILE A 25 -0.17 6.11 7.80
N LEU A 26 -0.97 5.50 8.68
CA LEU A 26 -1.44 4.14 8.53
C LEU A 26 -2.91 4.15 8.11
N VAL A 27 -3.20 3.47 7.00
CA VAL A 27 -4.56 3.30 6.50
C VAL A 27 -4.85 1.81 6.46
N GLY A 28 -5.88 1.37 7.19
CA GLY A 28 -6.21 -0.05 7.29
C GLY A 28 -6.30 -0.73 5.93
N GLU A 29 -7.14 -0.22 5.04
CA GLU A 29 -7.27 -0.71 3.67
C GLU A 29 -7.68 0.42 2.72
N VAL A 30 -7.06 0.48 1.54
CA VAL A 30 -7.50 1.32 0.42
C VAL A 30 -8.30 0.49 -0.59
N ARG A 31 -9.44 1.03 -1.00
CA ARG A 31 -10.44 0.39 -1.85
C ARG A 31 -10.83 1.22 -3.08
N GLY A 32 -10.47 2.51 -3.12
CA GLY A 32 -10.75 3.42 -4.24
C GLY A 32 -9.75 4.57 -4.37
N GLY A 33 -10.24 5.69 -4.91
CA GLY A 33 -9.46 6.89 -5.23
C GLY A 33 -8.67 7.53 -4.09
N GLU A 34 -8.99 7.23 -2.82
CA GLU A 34 -8.20 7.65 -1.66
C GLU A 34 -6.76 7.12 -1.67
N ALA A 35 -6.48 6.06 -2.44
CA ALA A 35 -5.12 5.57 -2.66
C ALA A 35 -4.22 6.68 -3.23
N LEU A 36 -4.76 7.55 -4.10
CA LEU A 36 -4.00 8.68 -4.66
C LEU A 36 -3.68 9.73 -3.60
N ASP A 37 -4.65 10.05 -2.73
CA ASP A 37 -4.42 11.01 -1.65
C ASP A 37 -3.41 10.46 -0.63
N LEU A 38 -3.42 9.15 -0.36
CA LEU A 38 -2.44 8.50 0.51
C LEU A 38 -1.02 8.51 -0.08
N LEU A 39 -0.86 8.17 -1.36
CA LEU A 39 0.44 8.22 -2.04
C LEU A 39 1.03 9.64 -2.06
N LYS A 40 0.19 10.65 -2.33
CA LYS A 40 0.60 12.06 -2.24
C LYS A 40 0.98 12.45 -0.82
N ALA A 41 0.26 11.96 0.18
CA ALA A 41 0.56 12.24 1.58
C ALA A 41 1.93 11.71 1.99
N TRP A 42 2.29 10.49 1.55
CA TRP A 42 3.61 9.91 1.80
C TRP A 42 4.75 10.63 1.06
N ASN A 43 4.51 11.18 -0.13
CA ASN A 43 5.56 11.89 -0.87
C ASN A 43 5.74 13.38 -0.50
N THR A 44 4.78 14.01 0.20
CA THR A 44 4.80 15.47 0.48
C THR A 44 5.38 15.84 1.86
N GLY A 45 6.35 15.06 2.36
CA GLY A 45 7.11 15.39 3.58
C GLY A 45 6.67 14.69 4.86
N HIS A 46 5.83 13.66 4.77
CA HIS A 46 5.51 12.76 5.89
C HIS A 46 6.11 11.39 5.57
N PRO A 47 7.13 10.92 6.32
CA PRO A 47 7.91 9.75 5.91
C PRO A 47 7.11 8.45 6.08
N GLY A 48 6.35 8.09 5.05
CA GLY A 48 5.82 6.75 4.83
C GLY A 48 4.70 6.29 5.78
N GLY A 49 4.44 5.01 5.72
CA GLY A 49 3.29 4.40 6.37
C GLY A 49 3.04 3.00 5.86
N ILE A 50 1.88 2.47 6.21
CA ILE A 50 1.45 1.15 5.77
C ILE A 50 -0.01 1.25 5.35
N THR A 51 -0.33 0.56 4.27
CA THR A 51 -1.71 0.25 3.95
C THR A 51 -1.84 -1.18 3.46
N THR A 52 -3.08 -1.67 3.44
CA THR A 52 -3.41 -2.94 2.80
C THR A 52 -4.33 -2.70 1.62
N LEU A 53 -4.31 -3.65 0.69
CA LEU A 53 -5.24 -3.71 -0.43
C LEU A 53 -5.37 -5.15 -0.87
N HIS A 54 -6.44 -5.45 -1.60
CA HIS A 54 -6.65 -6.78 -2.16
C HIS A 54 -5.89 -6.95 -3.48
N ALA A 55 -4.96 -7.90 -3.51
CA ALA A 55 -4.22 -8.30 -4.70
C ALA A 55 -3.89 -9.80 -4.66
N ASN A 56 -3.54 -10.38 -5.81
CA ASN A 56 -3.26 -11.81 -5.98
C ASN A 56 -1.74 -12.14 -6.08
N SER A 57 -0.88 -11.14 -5.92
CA SER A 57 0.59 -11.25 -5.90
C SER A 57 1.18 -9.91 -5.45
N ALA A 58 2.48 -9.87 -5.15
CA ALA A 58 3.14 -8.61 -4.80
C ALA A 58 3.18 -7.65 -6.00
N SER A 59 3.58 -8.12 -7.19
CA SER A 59 3.53 -7.31 -8.42
C SER A 59 2.09 -6.92 -8.81
N GLY A 60 1.11 -7.79 -8.50
CA GLY A 60 -0.31 -7.51 -8.67
C GLY A 60 -0.80 -6.35 -7.80
N ALA A 61 -0.21 -6.13 -6.63
CA ALA A 61 -0.56 -5.02 -5.75
C ALA A 61 -0.21 -3.66 -6.35
N LEU A 62 0.95 -3.56 -7.02
CA LEU A 62 1.35 -2.33 -7.73
C LEU A 62 0.37 -2.00 -8.88
N ARG A 63 -0.01 -3.00 -9.66
CA ARG A 63 -1.07 -2.83 -10.68
C ARG A 63 -2.42 -2.48 -10.07
N ARG A 64 -2.74 -3.00 -8.88
CA ARG A 64 -3.97 -2.64 -8.17
C ARG A 64 -3.94 -1.19 -7.72
N LEU A 65 -2.81 -0.67 -7.23
CA LEU A 65 -2.65 0.75 -6.92
C LEU A 65 -2.89 1.63 -8.16
N GLU A 66 -2.41 1.23 -9.34
CA GLU A 66 -2.72 1.96 -10.58
C GLU A 66 -4.24 2.05 -10.83
N GLN A 67 -4.96 0.95 -10.66
CA GLN A 67 -6.41 0.92 -10.83
C GLN A 67 -7.14 1.81 -9.82
N LEU A 68 -6.75 1.71 -8.54
CA LEU A 68 -7.35 2.50 -7.46
C LEU A 68 -7.12 4.00 -7.65
N THR A 69 -5.89 4.38 -8.02
CA THR A 69 -5.58 5.78 -8.28
C THR A 69 -6.31 6.33 -9.51
N ALA A 70 -6.51 5.51 -10.54
CA ALA A 70 -7.27 5.89 -11.75
C ALA A 70 -8.75 6.23 -11.47
N GLU A 71 -9.31 5.84 -10.32
CA GLU A 71 -10.65 6.31 -9.91
C GLU A 71 -10.66 7.80 -9.55
N ALA A 72 -9.49 8.39 -9.27
CA ALA A 72 -9.33 9.80 -8.88
C ALA A 72 -8.50 10.63 -9.89
N THR A 73 -7.97 10.03 -10.95
CA THR A 73 -7.20 10.71 -12.00
C THR A 73 -7.38 10.03 -13.36
N ARG A 74 -7.16 10.76 -14.45
CA ARG A 74 -7.30 10.23 -15.81
C ARG A 74 -6.28 9.13 -16.12
N GLU A 75 -5.06 9.28 -15.63
CA GLU A 75 -3.97 8.34 -15.86
C GLU A 75 -3.31 7.94 -14.53
N PRO A 76 -3.02 6.65 -14.31
CA PRO A 76 -2.33 6.20 -13.11
C PRO A 76 -0.94 6.85 -12.98
N PRO A 77 -0.60 7.46 -11.83
CA PRO A 77 0.70 8.10 -11.64
C PRO A 77 1.76 7.05 -11.25
N ARG A 78 2.24 6.29 -12.22
CA ARG A 78 3.17 5.16 -11.99
C ARG A 78 4.48 5.57 -11.35
N GLU A 79 5.04 6.71 -11.75
CA GLU A 79 6.24 7.28 -11.13
C GLU A 79 6.01 7.56 -9.64
N LEU A 80 4.89 8.21 -9.29
CA LEU A 80 4.51 8.45 -7.90
C LEU A 80 4.39 7.14 -7.11
N ILE A 81 3.78 6.10 -7.70
CA ILE A 81 3.67 4.78 -7.05
C ILE A 81 5.06 4.18 -6.83
N GLY A 82 5.94 4.24 -7.84
CA GLY A 82 7.30 3.71 -7.76
C GLY A 82 8.20 4.46 -6.77
N GLU A 83 7.94 5.75 -6.54
CA GLU A 83 8.63 6.57 -5.53
C GLU A 83 8.08 6.38 -4.12
N ALA A 84 6.76 6.25 -3.96
CA ALA A 84 6.09 6.24 -2.66
C ALA A 84 6.09 4.86 -1.98
N ILE A 85 6.19 3.79 -2.77
CA ILE A 85 6.16 2.42 -2.25
C ILE A 85 7.59 1.90 -2.16
N ASP A 86 8.07 1.64 -0.94
CA ASP A 86 9.38 1.01 -0.73
C ASP A 86 9.32 -0.53 -0.82
N ALA A 87 8.20 -1.10 -0.38
CA ALA A 87 8.04 -2.53 -0.18
C ALA A 87 6.60 -2.99 -0.39
N VAL A 88 6.45 -4.20 -0.92
CA VAL A 88 5.18 -4.91 -1.01
C VAL A 88 5.32 -6.28 -0.38
N VAL A 89 4.49 -6.58 0.61
CA VAL A 89 4.40 -7.91 1.24
C VAL A 89 3.06 -8.52 0.86
N PHE A 90 3.10 -9.59 0.08
CA PHE A 90 1.92 -10.34 -0.29
C PHE A 90 1.71 -11.53 0.66
N MET A 91 0.51 -11.60 1.22
CA MET A 91 0.09 -12.69 2.09
C MET A 91 -0.95 -13.55 1.40
N SER A 92 -0.73 -14.86 1.42
CA SER A 92 -1.69 -15.84 0.93
C SER A 92 -2.23 -16.69 2.08
N ARG A 93 -3.34 -17.38 1.83
CA ARG A 93 -3.88 -18.40 2.74
C ARG A 93 -3.79 -19.76 2.06
N THR A 94 -3.08 -20.70 2.69
CA THR A 94 -2.96 -22.08 2.20
C THR A 94 -3.26 -23.02 3.36
N GLY A 95 -4.19 -23.97 3.17
CA GLY A 95 -4.57 -24.92 4.23
C GLY A 95 -5.12 -24.24 5.50
N GLY A 96 -5.80 -23.09 5.36
CA GLY A 96 -6.34 -22.33 6.49
C GLY A 96 -5.33 -21.39 7.18
N ALA A 97 -4.02 -21.60 7.03
CA ALA A 97 -2.98 -20.75 7.61
C ALA A 97 -2.62 -19.57 6.69
N ARG A 98 -2.37 -18.40 7.28
CA ARG A 98 -1.81 -17.23 6.57
C ARG A 98 -0.30 -17.33 6.55
N ARG A 99 0.33 -17.02 5.41
CA ARG A 99 1.77 -16.90 5.27
C ARG A 99 2.14 -15.73 4.37
N VAL A 100 3.35 -15.21 4.55
CA VAL A 100 3.95 -14.33 3.55
C VAL A 100 4.40 -15.21 2.38
N ASP A 101 3.90 -14.94 1.19
CA ASP A 101 4.18 -15.74 -0.01
C ASP A 101 5.23 -15.06 -0.89
N GLU A 102 5.13 -13.73 -1.03
CA GLU A 102 6.09 -12.90 -1.76
C GLU A 102 6.39 -11.61 -0.98
N ALA A 103 7.63 -11.13 -1.07
CA ALA A 103 8.01 -9.81 -0.57
C ALA A 103 8.94 -9.15 -1.60
N LEU A 104 8.57 -7.97 -2.07
CA LEU A 104 9.31 -7.20 -3.07
C LEU A 104 9.75 -5.87 -2.47
N ARG A 105 11.02 -5.52 -2.65
CA ARG A 105 11.50 -4.14 -2.58
C ARG A 105 11.19 -3.48 -3.92
N VAL A 106 10.66 -2.27 -3.88
CA VAL A 106 10.44 -1.43 -5.05
C VAL A 106 11.50 -0.33 -5.01
N THR A 107 12.18 -0.11 -6.13
CA THR A 107 13.27 0.88 -6.21
C THR A 107 12.98 1.98 -7.23
N GLY A 108 11.78 1.99 -7.82
CA GLY A 108 11.33 3.00 -8.77
C GLY A 108 10.50 2.44 -9.92
N PHE A 109 10.36 3.25 -10.96
CA PHE A 109 9.66 2.94 -12.22
C PHE A 109 10.54 3.39 -13.39
N ASP A 110 10.78 2.53 -14.38
CA ASP A 110 11.73 2.79 -15.50
C ASP A 110 11.07 3.42 -16.74
N GLY A 111 9.83 3.90 -16.61
CA GLY A 111 9.01 4.37 -17.72
C GLY A 111 8.09 3.29 -18.31
N ARG A 112 8.35 2.01 -18.03
CA ARG A 112 7.54 0.88 -18.52
C ARG A 112 7.13 -0.10 -17.41
N HIS A 113 8.03 -0.39 -16.48
CA HIS A 113 7.81 -1.35 -15.40
C HIS A 113 8.30 -0.80 -14.06
N TYR A 114 7.69 -1.29 -12.98
CA TYR A 114 8.26 -1.10 -11.63
C TYR A 114 9.55 -1.90 -11.52
N VAL A 115 10.61 -1.23 -11.07
CA VAL A 115 11.89 -1.87 -10.79
C VAL A 115 11.78 -2.49 -9.40
N THR A 116 11.85 -3.82 -9.34
CA THR A 116 11.67 -4.56 -8.08
C THR A 116 12.75 -5.61 -7.86
N GLN A 117 13.00 -5.91 -6.60
CA GLN A 117 13.93 -6.95 -6.15
C GLN A 117 13.29 -7.76 -5.01
N PRO A 118 13.53 -9.07 -4.88
CA PRO A 118 13.08 -9.81 -3.70
C PRO A 118 13.61 -9.19 -2.41
N LEU A 119 12.74 -9.00 -1.40
CA LEU A 119 13.13 -8.51 -0.07
C LEU A 119 13.87 -9.57 0.75
N SER A 120 13.71 -10.85 0.39
CA SER A 120 14.37 -12.00 1.02
C SER A 120 14.93 -12.91 -0.06
N ALA A 121 16.17 -13.38 0.13
CA ALA A 121 16.82 -14.36 -0.74
C ALA A 121 16.20 -15.77 -0.64
N SER A 122 15.52 -16.06 0.47
CA SER A 122 14.82 -17.33 0.73
C SER A 122 13.31 -17.12 0.71
N LYS A 123 12.55 -18.14 0.27
CA LYS A 123 11.09 -18.15 0.46
C LYS A 123 10.79 -17.91 1.94
N PRO A 124 9.88 -16.99 2.29
CA PRO A 124 9.54 -16.74 3.69
C PRO A 124 9.06 -18.03 4.34
N THR A 125 9.79 -18.50 5.36
CA THR A 125 9.39 -19.66 6.13
C THR A 125 8.44 -19.23 7.23
N LEU A 126 7.41 -20.03 7.51
CA LEU A 126 6.56 -19.84 8.68
C LEU A 126 7.41 -20.04 9.94
N VAL A 127 7.70 -18.95 10.66
CA VAL A 127 8.26 -19.02 12.01
C VAL A 127 7.09 -18.94 12.99
N ARG A 128 6.94 -19.95 13.85
CA ARG A 128 5.94 -19.87 14.94
C ARG A 128 6.50 -19.00 16.05
N HIS A 129 5.65 -18.17 16.64
CA HIS A 129 6.04 -17.32 17.77
C HIS A 129 6.61 -18.19 18.91
N GLY A 130 7.94 -18.13 19.12
CA GLY A 130 8.67 -18.97 20.09
C GLY A 130 9.77 -19.87 19.50
N GLU A 131 9.85 -19.99 18.17
CA GLU A 131 10.98 -20.67 17.50
C GLU A 131 12.10 -19.65 17.25
N MET A 132 13.25 -19.81 17.92
CA MET A 132 14.48 -19.09 17.55
C MET A 132 15.07 -19.74 16.29
N THR A 133 15.26 -18.94 15.25
CA THR A 133 16.11 -19.26 14.07
C THR A 133 17.54 -19.57 14.46
#